data_AF-A0A484HKC5-F1
#
_entry.id   AF-A0A484HKC5-F1
#
_cell.length_a   1.000
_cell.length_b   1.000
_cell.length_c   1.000
_cell.angle_alpha   90.00
_cell.angle_beta   90.00
_cell.angle_gamma   90.00
#
_symmetry.space_group_name_H-M   'P 1'
#
loop_
_entity.id
_entity.type
_entity.pdbx_description
1 polymer ?
#
loop_
_entity_poly.entity_id
_entity_poly.type
_entity_poly.pdbx_seq_one_letter_code
_entity_poly.pdbx_strand_id
1 'polypeptide(L)'
;MTRFGILKHRSKQQENFLWTLAKFKENYPIDSPNEETVKALKSAQKLSGCGNFLLFKNFYTIDQTKLSKFHVCNQHLLCPFCTGIRASKAIQKYSERVDEVLKQNRKLKPVLITLTVKMVLT
;
A
#
# COMPACT_ATOMS: atom_id res chain seq x y z
N MET A 1 13.32 -10.97 -2.91
CA MET A 1 12.87 -10.63 -1.53
C MET A 1 12.99 -9.14 -1.16
N THR A 2 13.67 -8.30 -1.97
CA THR A 2 13.89 -6.86 -1.71
C THR A 2 12.64 -5.96 -1.76
N ARG A 3 11.54 -6.42 -2.37
CA ARG A 3 10.35 -5.59 -2.62
C ARG A 3 9.57 -5.23 -1.35
N PHE A 4 9.48 -6.12 -0.36
CA PHE A 4 8.73 -5.84 0.88
C PHE A 4 9.41 -4.80 1.78
N GLY A 5 10.75 -4.81 1.84
CA GLY A 5 11.53 -3.82 2.59
C GLY A 5 11.30 -2.40 2.08
N ILE A 6 11.34 -2.19 0.76
CA ILE A 6 11.08 -0.88 0.14
C ILE A 6 9.65 -0.41 0.43
N LEU A 7 8.66 -1.29 0.31
CA LEU A 7 7.26 -0.95 0.58
C LEU A 7 7.03 -0.61 2.07
N LYS A 8 7.70 -1.31 2.98
CA LYS A 8 7.67 -0.99 4.41
C LYS A 8 8.34 0.35 4.69
N HIS A 9 9.51 0.60 4.10
CA HIS A 9 10.21 1.89 4.24
C HIS A 9 9.32 3.06 3.80
N ARG A 10 8.71 2.98 2.62
CA ARG A 10 7.76 4.01 2.14
C ARG A 10 6.53 4.17 3.05
N SER A 11 6.04 3.07 3.62
CA SER A 11 4.96 3.13 4.61
C SER A 11 5.37 3.84 5.90
N LYS A 12 6.64 3.69 6.31
CA LYS A 12 7.17 4.43 7.46
C LYS A 12 7.32 5.92 7.17
N GLN A 13 7.72 6.29 5.95
CA GLN A 13 7.75 7.68 5.52
C GLN A 13 6.35 8.31 5.52
N GLN A 14 5.34 7.60 5.01
CA GLN A 14 3.96 8.06 5.10
C GLN A 14 3.49 8.21 6.55
N GLU A 15 3.79 7.22 7.40
CA GLU A 15 3.45 7.29 8.83
C GLU A 15 4.02 8.55 9.47
N ASN A 16 5.30 8.86 9.23
CA ASN A 16 5.96 10.06 9.75
C ASN A 16 5.28 11.34 9.26
N PHE A 17 4.88 11.39 7.99
CA PHE A 17 4.14 12.53 7.44
C PHE A 17 2.75 12.71 8.09
N LEU A 18 2.03 11.61 8.33
CA LEU A 18 0.74 11.68 9.04
C LEU A 18 0.91 12.16 10.49
N TRP A 19 2.02 11.79 11.15
CA TRP A 19 2.36 12.33 12.47
C TRP A 19 2.65 13.84 12.44
N THR A 20 3.22 14.38 11.36
CA THR A 20 3.41 15.83 11.25
C THR A 20 2.08 16.58 11.09
N LEU A 21 1.10 15.99 10.40
CA LEU A 21 -0.25 16.56 10.26
C LEU A 21 -1.10 16.45 11.54
N ALA A 22 -0.78 15.48 12.40
CA ALA A 22 -1.47 15.25 13.66
C ALA A 22 -1.07 16.21 14.79
N LYS A 23 -0.15 17.17 14.55
CA LYS A 23 0.37 18.07 15.59
C LYS A 23 -0.70 19.06 16.06
N PHE A 24 -1.28 18.79 17.22
CA PHE A 24 -2.18 19.67 17.97
C PHE A 24 -1.52 20.99 18.44
N LYS A 25 -0.19 21.13 18.34
CA LYS A 25 0.61 22.07 19.13
C LYS A 25 0.77 23.49 18.54
N GLU A 26 0.39 23.72 17.28
CA GLU A 26 0.52 25.06 16.65
C GLU A 26 -0.75 25.92 16.74
N ASN A 27 -1.89 25.39 17.20
CA ASN A 27 -3.17 26.10 17.28
C ASN A 27 -3.72 26.19 18.72
N TYR A 28 -2.93 26.78 19.62
CA TYR A 28 -3.24 26.93 21.06
C TYR A 28 -4.27 28.03 21.44
N PRO A 29 -5.28 28.41 20.64
CA PRO A 29 -6.46 29.06 21.26
C PRO A 29 -7.81 28.37 21.02
N ILE A 30 -7.91 27.37 20.14
CA ILE A 30 -9.20 26.69 19.86
C ILE A 30 -8.97 25.18 19.79
N ASP A 31 -8.96 24.55 20.96
CA ASP A 31 -8.87 23.09 21.15
C ASP A 31 -10.15 22.36 20.70
N SER A 32 -10.63 22.60 19.47
CA SER A 32 -11.61 21.70 18.84
C SER A 32 -10.85 20.69 17.98
N PRO A 33 -11.00 19.38 18.18
CA PRO A 33 -10.38 18.38 17.32
C PRO A 33 -10.81 18.61 15.88
N ASN A 34 -9.91 19.07 15.01
CA ASN A 34 -10.16 19.08 13.58
C ASN A 34 -10.29 17.61 13.11
N GLU A 35 -11.35 17.31 12.38
CA GLU A 35 -11.66 15.97 11.90
C GLU A 35 -10.48 15.37 11.11
N GLU A 36 -9.76 16.21 10.35
CA GLU A 36 -8.59 15.82 9.57
C GLU A 36 -7.42 15.38 10.45
N THR A 37 -7.12 16.12 11.51
CA THR A 37 -6.06 15.80 12.48
C THR A 37 -6.36 14.47 13.17
N VAL A 38 -7.62 14.23 13.56
CA VAL A 38 -8.06 12.96 14.15
C VAL A 38 -7.91 11.80 13.16
N LYS A 39 -8.29 12.01 11.90
CA LYS A 39 -8.12 11.01 10.82
C LYS A 39 -6.66 10.69 10.55
N ALA A 40 -5.80 11.72 10.52
CA ALA A 40 -4.36 11.57 10.33
C ALA A 40 -3.73 10.76 11.48
N LEU A 41 -4.07 11.09 12.73
CA LEU A 41 -3.61 10.39 13.93
C LEU A 41 -3.99 8.91 13.91
N LYS A 42 -5.28 8.61 13.69
CA LYS A 42 -5.79 7.22 13.61
C LYS A 42 -5.09 6.43 12.51
N SER A 43 -4.80 7.07 11.39
CA SER A 43 -4.13 6.43 10.25
C SER A 43 -2.65 6.18 10.56
N ALA A 44 -1.94 7.14 11.14
CA ALA A 44 -0.54 6.98 11.57
C ALA A 44 -0.38 5.81 12.55
N GLN A 45 -1.27 5.72 13.55
CA GLN A 45 -1.29 4.60 14.50
C GLN A 45 -1.46 3.26 13.79
N LYS A 46 -2.37 3.14 12.83
CA LYS A 46 -2.56 1.90 12.04
C LYS A 46 -1.34 1.55 11.19
N LEU A 47 -0.71 2.53 10.55
CA LEU A 47 0.46 2.33 9.69
C LEU A 47 1.68 1.81 10.48
N SER A 48 1.83 2.21 11.75
CA SER A 48 2.94 1.80 12.61
C SER A 48 3.09 0.28 12.73
N GLY A 49 1.96 -0.44 12.84
CA GLY A 49 1.90 -1.90 12.95
C GLY A 49 1.93 -2.64 11.60
N CYS A 50 1.82 -1.95 10.48
CA CYS A 50 1.65 -2.58 9.17
C CYS A 50 2.96 -3.17 8.65
N GLY A 51 2.95 -4.43 8.23
CA GLY A 51 4.10 -5.09 7.62
C GLY A 51 5.27 -5.37 8.59
N ASN A 52 5.04 -5.31 9.91
CA ASN A 52 6.06 -5.66 10.92
C ASN A 52 6.26 -7.17 11.04
N PHE A 53 5.21 -7.95 10.77
CA PHE A 53 5.23 -9.40 10.86
C PHE A 53 4.90 -10.01 9.49
N LEU A 54 5.85 -10.79 8.96
CA LEU A 54 5.76 -11.51 7.70
C LEU A 54 6.17 -12.96 7.96
N LEU A 55 5.26 -13.90 7.76
CA LEU A 55 5.53 -15.32 7.86
C LEU A 55 5.74 -15.90 6.47
N PHE A 56 6.96 -16.33 6.19
CA PHE A 56 7.28 -17.06 4.98
C PHE A 56 7.26 -18.56 5.25
N LYS A 57 6.65 -19.32 4.33
CA LYS A 57 6.70 -20.78 4.33
C LYS A 57 7.54 -21.24 3.13
N ASN A 58 8.43 -22.18 3.38
CA ASN A 58 9.18 -22.85 2.34
C ASN A 58 8.39 -24.09 1.88
N PHE A 59 8.14 -24.17 0.57
CA PHE A 59 7.53 -25.32 -0.08
C PHE A 59 8.62 -26.10 -0.81
N TYR A 60 9.25 -27.02 -0.10
CA TYR A 60 10.44 -27.77 -0.56
C TYR A 60 10.17 -28.62 -1.82
N THR A 61 8.94 -29.06 -2.04
CA THR A 61 8.57 -29.86 -3.22
C THR A 61 8.57 -29.06 -4.53
N ILE A 62 8.45 -27.74 -4.44
CA ILE A 62 8.42 -26.82 -5.60
C ILE A 62 9.54 -25.78 -5.53
N ASP A 63 10.50 -25.96 -4.60
CA ASP A 63 11.63 -25.07 -4.30
C ASP A 63 11.26 -23.56 -4.28
N GLN A 64 10.16 -23.25 -3.59
CA GLN A 64 9.63 -21.88 -3.52
C GLN A 64 9.35 -21.45 -2.09
N THR A 65 9.81 -20.24 -1.74
CA THR A 65 9.42 -19.57 -0.51
C THR A 65 8.28 -18.58 -0.77
N LYS A 66 7.14 -18.77 -0.12
CA LYS A 66 5.95 -17.92 -0.28
C LYS A 66 5.54 -17.26 1.03
N LEU A 67 5.04 -16.04 0.93
CA LEU A 67 4.44 -15.34 2.06
C LEU A 67 3.10 -16.01 2.42
N SER A 68 3.02 -16.60 3.62
CA SER A 68 1.85 -17.34 4.10
C SER A 68 0.93 -16.49 4.98
N LYS A 69 1.49 -15.66 5.86
CA LYS A 69 0.71 -14.77 6.74
C LYS A 69 1.43 -13.44 6.89
N PHE A 70 0.66 -12.38 7.10
CA PHE A 70 1.19 -11.03 7.30
C PHE A 70 0.15 -10.15 8.00
N HIS A 71 0.62 -9.11 8.69
CA HIS A 71 -0.23 -8.11 9.32
C HIS A 71 -0.30 -6.82 8.48
N VAL A 72 -1.51 -6.31 8.24
CA VAL A 72 -1.76 -5.12 7.40
C VAL A 72 -2.75 -4.15 8.06
N CYS A 73 -2.59 -2.86 7.76
CA CYS A 73 -3.46 -1.80 8.28
C CYS A 73 -4.77 -1.59 7.49
N ASN A 74 -4.95 -2.28 6.37
CA ASN A 74 -6.10 -2.15 5.45
C ASN A 74 -6.33 -0.75 4.84
N GLN A 75 -5.38 0.18 4.99
CA GLN A 75 -5.44 1.53 4.41
C GLN A 75 -4.63 1.62 3.12
N HIS A 76 -5.09 0.98 2.04
CA HIS A 76 -4.32 0.87 0.78
C HIS A 76 -4.17 2.18 -0.01
N LEU A 77 -4.92 3.23 0.30
CA LEU A 77 -4.73 4.57 -0.29
C LEU A 77 -3.58 5.32 0.38
N LEU A 78 -3.37 5.11 1.68
CA LEU A 78 -2.34 5.79 2.45
C LEU A 78 -1.09 4.93 2.62
N CYS A 79 -1.22 3.61 2.79
CA CYS A 79 -0.11 2.71 3.11
C CYS A 79 0.44 2.03 1.85
N PRO A 80 1.64 2.41 1.36
CA PRO A 80 2.28 1.79 0.20
C PRO A 80 2.47 0.28 0.33
N PHE A 81 2.65 -0.25 1.53
CA PHE A 81 2.73 -1.69 1.76
C PHE A 81 1.43 -2.41 1.41
N CYS A 82 0.30 -1.92 1.93
CA CYS A 82 -1.01 -2.46 1.58
C CYS A 82 -1.33 -2.27 0.10
N THR A 83 -0.98 -1.12 -0.49
CA THR A 83 -1.11 -0.87 -1.93
C THR A 83 -0.33 -1.90 -2.73
N GLY A 84 0.93 -2.17 -2.36
CA GLY A 84 1.81 -3.11 -3.04
C GLY A 84 1.30 -4.55 -2.98
N ILE A 85 0.81 -5.00 -1.82
CA ILE A 85 0.17 -6.32 -1.66
C ILE A 85 -1.07 -6.43 -2.55
N ARG A 86 -1.94 -5.41 -2.53
CA ARG A 86 -3.16 -5.37 -3.33
C ARG A 86 -2.85 -5.37 -4.83
N ALA A 87 -1.91 -4.55 -5.26
CA ALA A 87 -1.46 -4.48 -6.65
C ALA A 87 -0.90 -5.82 -7.12
N SER A 88 -0.08 -6.50 -6.29
CA SER A 88 0.46 -7.81 -6.62
C SER A 88 -0.62 -8.87 -6.84
N LYS A 89 -1.66 -8.89 -5.99
CA LYS A 89 -2.80 -9.80 -6.14
C LYS A 89 -3.62 -9.49 -7.40
N ALA A 90 -3.82 -8.21 -7.71
CA ALA A 90 -4.51 -7.80 -8.91
C ALA A 90 -3.76 -8.26 -10.17
N ILE A 91 -2.45 -8.00 -10.24
CA ILE A 91 -1.61 -8.44 -11.36
C ILE A 91 -1.69 -9.95 -11.53
N GLN A 92 -1.56 -10.72 -10.45
CA GLN A 92 -1.63 -12.18 -10.52
C GLN A 92 -2.99 -12.70 -11.02
N LYS A 93 -4.09 -12.00 -10.71
CA LYS A 93 -5.43 -12.36 -11.19
C LYS A 93 -5.64 -12.03 -12.67
N TYR A 94 -5.05 -10.92 -13.15
CA TYR A 94 -5.30 -10.43 -14.50
C TYR A 94 -4.25 -10.86 -15.51
N SER A 95 -3.06 -11.33 -15.09
CA SER A 95 -2.01 -11.78 -16.01
C SER A 95 -2.48 -12.89 -16.94
N GLU A 96 -3.18 -13.90 -16.42
CA GLU A 96 -3.69 -15.02 -17.21
C GLU A 96 -4.67 -14.56 -18.31
N ARG A 97 -5.56 -13.61 -17.97
CA ARG A 97 -6.53 -13.04 -18.91
C ARG A 97 -5.85 -12.21 -19.99
N VAL A 98 -4.80 -11.46 -19.62
CA VAL A 98 -4.00 -10.70 -20.58
C VAL A 98 -3.32 -11.66 -21.56
N ASP A 99 -2.73 -12.75 -21.05
CA ASP A 99 -2.07 -13.76 -21.88
C ASP A 99 -3.06 -14.45 -22.84
N GLU A 100 -4.28 -14.75 -22.41
CA GLU A 100 -5.35 -15.29 -23.26
C GLU A 100 -5.72 -14.34 -24.40
N VAL A 101 -5.95 -13.07 -24.10
CA VAL A 101 -6.29 -12.05 -25.12
C VAL A 101 -5.15 -11.87 -26.12
N LEU A 102 -3.90 -11.89 -25.66
CA LEU A 102 -2.72 -11.80 -26.54
C LEU A 102 -2.55 -13.04 -27.42
N LYS A 103 -2.92 -14.23 -26.93
CA LYS A 103 -2.94 -15.47 -27.74
C LYS A 103 -3.97 -15.39 -28.86
N GLN A 104 -5.15 -14.82 -28.60
CA GLN A 104 -6.22 -14.66 -29.59
C GLN A 104 -5.88 -13.63 -30.66
N ASN A 105 -5.18 -12.55 -30.31
CA ASN A 105 -4.76 -11.53 -31.28
C ASN A 105 -3.37 -10.99 -30.96
N ARG A 106 -2.35 -11.55 -31.62
CA ARG A 106 -0.94 -11.16 -31.45
C ARG A 106 -0.61 -9.74 -31.93
N LYS A 107 -1.52 -9.06 -32.64
CA LYS A 107 -1.32 -7.66 -33.05
C LYS A 107 -1.56 -6.67 -31.90
N LEU A 108 -2.24 -7.10 -30.84
CA LEU A 108 -2.48 -6.28 -29.65
C LEU A 108 -1.19 -6.03 -28.87
N LYS A 109 -1.01 -4.80 -28.39
CA LYS A 109 0.13 -4.41 -27.55
C LYS A 109 -0.39 -3.99 -26.17
N PRO A 110 -0.02 -4.69 -25.08
CA PRO A 110 -0.46 -4.30 -23.74
C PRO A 110 0.20 -2.97 -23.34
N VAL A 111 -0.59 -2.07 -22.76
CA VAL A 111 -0.12 -0.75 -22.30
C VAL A 111 -0.53 -0.53 -20.84
N LEU A 112 0.35 0.08 -20.06
CA LEU A 112 0.08 0.48 -18.68
C LEU A 112 -0.41 1.92 -18.65
N ILE A 113 -1.69 2.11 -18.35
CA ILE A 113 -2.28 3.45 -18.21
C ILE A 113 -2.15 3.88 -16.75
N THR A 114 -1.45 4.99 -16.53
CA THR A 114 -1.34 5.62 -15.20
C THR A 114 -2.23 6.86 -15.17
N LEU A 115 -3.27 6.83 -14.33
CA LEU A 115 -4.16 7.97 -14.11
C LEU A 115 -3.71 8.73 -12.87
N THR A 116 -3.27 9.97 -13.05
CA THR A 116 -2.87 10.85 -11.96
C THR A 116 -3.99 11.84 -11.71
N VAL A 117 -4.60 11.78 -10.52
CA VAL A 117 -5.59 12.78 -10.11
C VAL A 117 -4.83 13.92 -9.44
N LYS A 118 -4.93 15.13 -10.00
CA LYS A 118 -4.44 16.34 -9.34
C LYS A 118 -5.43 16.69 -8.23
N MET A 119 -5.02 16.56 -6.98
CA MET A 119 -5.81 17.02 -5.85
C MET A 119 -5.73 18.54 -5.82
N VAL A 120 -6.78 19.22 -6.30
CA VAL A 120 -6.93 20.66 -6.13
C VAL A 120 -7.53 20.88 -4.75
N LEU A 121 -6.75 21.44 -3.84
CA LEU A 121 -7.25 22.00 -2.58
C LEU A 121 -7.90 23.34 -2.93
N THR A 122 -9.22 23.32 -3.13
CA THR A 122 -10.09 24.51 -3.09
C THR A 122 -10.68 24.65 -1.71
#